data_AF-A0A699VVL2-F1
#
_entry.id   AF-A0A699VVL2-F1
#
_cell.length_a   1.000
_cell.length_b   1.000
_cell.length_c   1.000
_cell.angle_alpha   90.00
_cell.angle_beta   90.00
_cell.angle_gamma   90.00
#
_symmetry.space_group_name_H-M   'P 1'
#
loop_
_entity.id
_entity.type
_entity.pdbx_description
1 polymer ?
#
loop_
_entity_poly.entity_id
_entity_poly.type
_entity_poly.pdbx_seq_one_letter_code
_entity_poly.pdbx_strand_id
1 'polypeptide(L)'
;MKDLSEQLKELSDKGSIRPCSSPWEAPVLFVKKKDGSFWMCIDYRELNKLTVKKRYPLPRIDDLFDQFQGSSVYSKIDLRLGYHQLRVREEDIPKTAFKTRYGHYEFQVMPFG
;
A
#
# COMPACT_ATOMS: atom_id res chain seq x y z
N MET A 1 -12.02 2.33 -16.72
CA MET A 1 -12.56 3.46 -15.91
C MET A 1 -13.66 3.01 -14.95
N LYS A 2 -14.43 1.95 -15.27
CA LYS A 2 -15.19 1.18 -14.27
C LYS A 2 -14.27 0.57 -13.19
N ASP A 3 -13.08 0.18 -13.61
CA ASP A 3 -12.02 -0.42 -12.79
C ASP A 3 -11.64 0.46 -11.58
N LEU A 4 -11.66 1.79 -11.73
CA LEU A 4 -11.35 2.72 -10.63
C LEU A 4 -12.49 2.74 -9.61
N SER A 5 -13.74 2.93 -10.06
CA SER A 5 -14.89 2.95 -9.15
C SER A 5 -15.08 1.63 -8.42
N GLU A 6 -14.81 0.50 -9.09
CA GLU A 6 -14.87 -0.83 -8.50
C GLU A 6 -13.78 -1.02 -7.43
N GLN A 7 -12.53 -0.62 -7.72
CA GLN A 7 -11.44 -0.67 -6.74
C GLN A 7 -11.69 0.25 -5.54
N LEU A 8 -12.18 1.47 -5.76
CA LEU A 8 -12.55 2.39 -4.67
C LEU A 8 -13.66 1.82 -3.80
N LYS A 9 -14.68 1.22 -4.42
CA LYS A 9 -15.77 0.56 -3.69
C LYS A 9 -15.25 -0.62 -2.87
N GLU A 10 -14.44 -1.50 -3.46
CA GLU A 10 -13.86 -2.63 -2.76
C GLU A 10 -13.00 -2.20 -1.55
N LEU A 11 -12.19 -1.15 -1.72
CA LEU A 11 -11.37 -0.60 -0.63
C LEU A 11 -12.23 0.04 0.47
N SER A 12 -13.32 0.70 0.10
CA SER A 12 -14.25 1.34 1.03
C SER A 12 -15.07 0.30 1.80
N ASP A 13 -15.60 -0.72 1.11
CA ASP A 13 -16.39 -1.81 1.70
C ASP A 13 -15.54 -2.63 2.69
N LYS A 14 -14.23 -2.76 2.45
CA LYS A 14 -13.27 -3.37 3.37
C LYS A 14 -12.86 -2.45 4.53
N GLY A 15 -13.29 -1.19 4.54
CA GLY A 15 -12.87 -0.17 5.51
C GLY A 15 -11.40 0.24 5.39
N SER A 16 -10.73 -0.09 4.28
CA SER A 16 -9.32 0.27 4.07
C SER A 16 -9.15 1.76 3.76
N ILE A 17 -10.15 2.38 3.12
CA ILE A 17 -10.20 3.82 2.85
C ILE A 17 -11.48 4.44 3.38
N ARG A 18 -11.46 5.76 3.60
CA ARG A 18 -12.64 6.56 3.93
C ARG A 18 -12.61 7.92 3.24
N PRO A 19 -13.75 8.62 3.12
CA PRO A 19 -13.77 10.00 2.62
C PRO A 19 -12.88 10.91 3.46
N CYS A 20 -12.21 11.84 2.79
CA CYS A 20 -11.18 12.68 3.37
C CYS A 20 -11.50 14.17 3.21
N SER A 21 -11.23 14.95 4.26
CA SER A 21 -11.27 16.43 4.26
C SER A 21 -9.89 17.06 4.53
N SER A 22 -8.83 16.25 4.50
CA SER A 22 -7.44 16.66 4.70
C SER A 22 -6.98 17.68 3.66
N PRO A 23 -6.03 18.57 4.01
CA PRO A 23 -5.35 19.42 3.03
C PRO A 23 -4.30 18.68 2.18
N TRP A 24 -3.95 17.45 2.54
CA TRP A 24 -3.00 16.63 1.77
C TRP A 24 -3.66 16.07 0.51
N GLU A 25 -2.90 15.95 -0.57
CA GLU A 25 -3.41 15.43 -1.83
C GLU A 25 -2.28 14.69 -2.60
N ALA A 26 -2.44 13.39 -2.81
CA ALA A 26 -1.63 12.60 -3.72
C ALA A 26 -2.43 12.23 -4.99
N PRO A 27 -1.83 12.35 -6.20
CA PRO A 27 -2.52 11.97 -7.42
C PRO A 27 -2.55 10.45 -7.60
N VAL A 28 -3.59 9.97 -8.28
CA VAL A 28 -3.73 8.56 -8.68
C VAL A 28 -3.22 8.35 -10.10
N LEU A 29 -2.38 7.33 -10.25
CA LEU A 29 -1.85 6.81 -11.51
C LEU A 29 -2.51 5.47 -11.85
N PHE A 30 -2.64 5.19 -13.14
CA PHE A 30 -3.15 3.92 -13.63
C PHE A 30 -2.05 3.10 -14.26
N VAL A 31 -1.84 1.89 -13.75
CA VAL A 31 -0.85 0.95 -14.30
C VAL A 31 -1.59 -0.21 -14.96
N LYS A 32 -1.31 -0.47 -16.23
CA LYS A 32 -1.96 -1.55 -16.98
C LYS A 32 -1.47 -2.91 -16.48
N LYS A 33 -2.41 -3.82 -16.17
CA LYS A 33 -2.16 -5.22 -15.86
C LYS A 33 -1.89 -6.01 -17.14
N LYS A 34 -1.35 -7.23 -16.97
CA LYS A 34 -1.14 -8.18 -18.09
C LYS A 34 -2.46 -8.58 -18.77
N ASP A 35 -3.55 -8.67 -18.01
CA ASP A 35 -4.89 -9.01 -18.50
C ASP A 35 -5.63 -7.84 -19.18
N GLY A 36 -5.01 -6.65 -19.23
CA GLY A 36 -5.58 -5.45 -19.84
C GLY A 36 -6.39 -4.56 -18.90
N SER A 37 -6.70 -5.01 -17.67
CA SER A 37 -7.31 -4.16 -16.62
C SER A 37 -6.28 -3.17 -16.05
N PHE A 38 -6.70 -2.26 -15.16
CA PHE A 38 -5.81 -1.28 -14.55
C PHE A 38 -5.68 -1.44 -13.03
N TRP A 39 -4.47 -1.26 -12.51
CA TRP A 39 -4.21 -1.00 -11.09
C TRP A 39 -4.35 0.48 -10.79
N MET A 40 -5.02 0.78 -9.68
CA MET A 40 -4.94 2.09 -9.03
C MET A 40 -3.62 2.16 -8.23
N CYS A 41 -2.74 3.10 -8.55
CA CYS A 41 -1.51 3.37 -7.82
C CYS A 41 -1.51 4.81 -7.35
N ILE A 42 -1.10 5.08 -6.11
CA ILE A 42 -1.04 6.44 -5.57
C ILE A 42 0.40 6.91 -5.64
N ASP A 43 0.60 8.12 -6.15
CA ASP A 43 1.94 8.67 -6.28
C ASP A 43 2.36 9.39 -4.99
N TYR A 44 2.95 8.64 -4.06
CA TYR A 44 3.50 9.17 -2.81
C TYR A 44 4.94 9.70 -2.93
N ARG A 45 5.47 9.94 -4.14
CA ARG A 45 6.88 10.37 -4.29
C ARG A 45 7.21 11.63 -3.49
N GLU A 46 6.35 12.64 -3.49
CA GLU A 46 6.56 13.87 -2.71
C GLU A 46 6.41 13.63 -1.20
N LEU A 47 5.41 12.86 -0.79
CA LEU A 47 5.22 12.47 0.62
C LEU A 47 6.45 11.70 1.15
N ASN A 48 6.99 10.79 0.35
CA ASN A 48 8.15 9.96 0.70
C ASN A 48 9.45 10.75 0.82
N LYS A 49 9.55 11.93 0.20
CA LYS A 49 10.69 12.85 0.40
C LYS A 49 10.60 13.58 1.74
N LEU A 50 9.39 13.89 2.19
CA LEU A 50 9.14 14.56 3.47
C LEU A 50 9.20 13.61 4.68
N THR A 51 8.98 12.32 4.43
CA THR A 51 8.97 11.29 5.48
C THR A 51 10.38 10.88 5.90
N VAL A 52 10.62 10.83 7.21
CA VAL A 52 11.88 10.33 7.77
C VAL A 52 12.00 8.84 7.51
N LYS A 53 13.04 8.43 6.77
CA LYS A 53 13.28 7.03 6.42
C LYS A 53 13.76 6.23 7.63
N LYS A 54 12.92 5.36 8.17
CA LYS A 54 13.33 4.36 9.15
C LYS A 54 14.05 3.21 8.44
N ARG A 55 15.38 3.15 8.58
CA ARG A 55 16.19 2.06 8.03
C ARG A 55 16.24 0.92 9.04
N TYR A 56 15.54 -0.16 8.73
CA TYR A 56 15.72 -1.42 9.44
C TYR A 56 16.79 -2.24 8.71
N PRO A 57 17.79 -2.80 9.41
CA PRO A 57 18.75 -3.68 8.78
C PRO A 57 18.02 -4.96 8.35
N LEU A 58 17.78 -5.11 7.05
CA LEU A 58 17.32 -6.38 6.50
C LEU A 58 18.54 -7.33 6.43
N PRO A 59 18.39 -8.59 6.86
CA PRO A 59 19.47 -9.57 6.76
C PRO A 59 19.85 -9.79 5.28
N ARG A 60 21.10 -10.16 5.03
CA ARG A 60 21.49 -10.54 3.67
C ARG A 60 20.83 -11.87 3.32
N ILE A 61 20.62 -12.10 2.04
CA ILE A 61 20.00 -13.35 1.58
C ILE A 61 20.87 -14.56 1.95
N ASP A 62 22.19 -14.42 1.91
CA ASP A 62 23.16 -15.45 2.32
C ASP A 62 22.98 -15.79 3.81
N ASP A 63 22.92 -14.77 4.68
CA ASP A 63 22.70 -14.96 6.13
C ASP A 63 21.38 -15.68 6.43
N LEU A 64 20.35 -15.48 5.60
CA LEU A 64 19.09 -16.20 5.73
C LEU A 64 19.24 -17.67 5.32
N PHE A 65 19.95 -17.97 4.23
CA PHE A 65 20.17 -19.34 3.78
C PHE A 65 21.04 -20.14 4.74
N ASP A 66 22.06 -19.53 5.33
CA ASP A 66 22.91 -20.17 6.34
C ASP A 66 22.09 -20.63 7.55
N GLN A 67 21.08 -19.85 7.98
CA GLN A 67 20.17 -20.24 9.07
C GLN A 67 19.31 -21.46 8.72
N PHE A 68 19.05 -21.69 7.43
CA PHE A 68 18.24 -22.80 6.96
C PHE A 68 19.07 -24.07 6.71
N GLN A 69 20.41 -24.00 6.80
CA GLN A 69 21.29 -25.13 6.54
C GLN A 69 20.96 -26.34 7.44
N GLY A 70 20.96 -27.54 6.85
CA GLY A 70 20.65 -28.79 7.55
C GLY A 70 19.16 -29.14 7.60
N SER A 71 18.28 -28.23 7.15
CA SER A 71 16.86 -28.55 6.95
C SER A 71 16.65 -29.31 5.64
N SER A 72 15.78 -30.32 5.66
CA SER A 72 15.44 -31.14 4.49
C SER A 72 14.08 -30.78 3.88
N VAL A 73 13.22 -30.06 4.60
CA VAL A 73 11.88 -29.67 4.18
C VAL A 73 11.67 -28.19 4.46
N TYR A 74 11.11 -27.47 3.48
CA TYR A 74 10.83 -26.05 3.56
C TYR A 74 9.37 -25.76 3.27
N SER A 75 8.81 -24.80 4.01
CA SER A 75 7.47 -24.27 3.78
C SER A 75 7.54 -22.75 3.71
N LYS A 76 6.83 -22.17 2.74
CA LYS A 76 6.73 -20.72 2.58
C LYS A 76 5.29 -20.29 2.80
N ILE A 77 5.10 -19.28 3.65
CA ILE A 77 3.81 -18.65 3.89
C ILE A 77 3.86 -17.24 3.31
N ASP A 78 2.85 -16.88 2.52
CA ASP A 78 2.68 -15.53 2.00
C ASP A 78 1.50 -14.85 2.69
N LEU A 79 1.73 -13.65 3.23
CA LEU A 79 0.68 -12.84 3.83
C LEU A 79 -0.03 -12.04 2.74
N ARG A 80 -1.23 -12.51 2.35
CA ARG A 80 -2.04 -11.84 1.34
C ARG A 80 -2.32 -10.39 1.72
N LEU A 81 -1.96 -9.45 0.85
CA LEU A 81 -2.11 -8.01 1.06
C LEU A 81 -1.48 -7.55 2.40
N GLY A 82 -0.30 -8.06 2.74
CA GLY A 82 0.35 -7.83 4.04
C GLY A 82 0.41 -6.36 4.48
N TYR A 83 0.61 -5.41 3.57
CA TYR A 83 0.56 -3.98 3.89
C TYR A 83 -0.81 -3.55 4.44
N HIS A 84 -1.90 -3.92 3.77
CA HIS A 84 -3.26 -3.53 4.16
C HIS A 84 -3.73 -4.18 5.48
N GLN A 85 -2.96 -5.10 6.05
CA GLN A 85 -3.24 -5.67 7.38
C GLN A 85 -2.75 -4.75 8.51
N LEU A 86 -1.81 -3.84 8.24
CA LEU A 86 -1.26 -2.92 9.22
C LEU A 86 -2.06 -1.61 9.22
N ARG A 87 -2.55 -1.18 10.39
CA ARG A 87 -3.23 0.11 10.54
C ARG A 87 -2.23 1.27 10.55
N VAL A 88 -2.60 2.36 9.89
CA VAL A 88 -1.89 3.64 9.99
C VAL A 88 -2.27 4.30 11.31
N ARG A 89 -1.31 4.98 11.94
CA ARG A 89 -1.57 5.75 13.15
C ARG A 89 -2.55 6.89 12.84
N GLU A 90 -3.51 7.16 13.72
CA GLU A 90 -4.60 8.12 13.43
C GLU A 90 -4.10 9.51 13.01
N GLU A 91 -3.03 10.00 13.62
CA GLU A 91 -2.43 11.31 13.28
C GLU A 91 -1.74 11.35 11.91
N ASP A 92 -1.40 10.18 11.35
CA ASP A 92 -0.72 10.04 10.06
C ASP A 92 -1.69 9.68 8.92
N ILE A 93 -2.92 9.24 9.23
CA ILE A 93 -3.96 8.92 8.23
C ILE A 93 -4.15 10.07 7.22
N PRO A 94 -4.27 11.35 7.63
CA PRO A 94 -4.48 12.45 6.70
C PRO A 94 -3.36 12.63 5.68
N LYS A 95 -2.14 12.14 5.94
CA LYS A 95 -0.99 12.21 5.02
C LYS A 95 -1.13 11.24 3.84
N THR A 96 -1.92 10.18 4.03
CA THR A 96 -2.21 9.17 2.99
C THR A 96 -3.39 9.57 2.09
N ALA A 97 -3.80 10.83 2.14
CA ALA A 97 -4.91 11.34 1.35
C ALA A 97 -4.57 11.36 -0.15
N PHE A 98 -5.52 10.90 -0.96
CA PHE A 98 -5.38 10.82 -2.40
C PHE A 98 -6.68 11.19 -3.10
N LYS A 99 -6.56 11.85 -4.24
CA LYS A 99 -7.72 12.37 -4.97
C LYS A 99 -7.99 11.60 -6.24
N THR A 100 -9.27 11.37 -6.46
CA THR A 100 -9.79 10.77 -7.68
C THR A 100 -10.86 11.68 -8.26
N ARG A 101 -11.28 11.39 -9.49
CA ARG A 101 -12.46 12.05 -10.09
C ARG A 101 -13.78 11.80 -9.33
N TYR A 102 -13.80 10.83 -8.42
CA TYR A 102 -15.00 10.43 -7.66
C TYR A 102 -15.03 10.99 -6.25
N GLY A 103 -13.93 11.59 -5.80
CA GLY A 103 -13.85 12.13 -4.45
C GLY A 103 -12.42 12.11 -3.91
N HIS A 104 -12.32 12.63 -2.69
CA HIS A 104 -11.11 12.67 -1.90
C HIS A 104 -11.17 11.59 -0.83
N TYR A 105 -10.15 10.75 -0.74
CA TYR A 105 -10.11 9.60 0.17
C TYR A 105 -8.78 9.54 0.89
N GLU A 106 -8.74 8.87 2.04
CA GLU A 106 -7.54 8.59 2.82
C GLU A 106 -7.51 7.13 3.26
N PHE A 107 -6.31 6.58 3.46
CA PHE A 107 -6.12 5.20 3.88
C PHE A 107 -6.07 5.08 5.42
N GLN A 108 -6.80 4.10 5.95
CA GLN A 108 -6.76 3.72 7.37
C GLN A 108 -5.75 2.59 7.63
N VAL A 109 -5.31 1.92 6.56
CA VAL A 109 -4.32 0.83 6.57
C VAL A 109 -3.14 1.19 5.68
N MET A 110 -1.97 0.59 5.88
CA MET A 110 -0.76 0.97 5.18
C MET A 110 -0.95 0.81 3.66
N PRO A 111 -0.93 1.91 2.87
CA PRO A 111 -1.06 1.82 1.42
C PRO A 111 0.25 1.34 0.79
N PHE A 112 0.18 0.98 -0.49
CA PHE A 112 1.38 0.82 -1.32
C PHE A 112 1.87 2.17 -1.82
N GLY A 113 3.19 2.36 -1.87
CA GLY A 113 3.85 3.51 -2.53
C GLY A 113 4.86 4.23 -1.67
#